data_AF-A0A3N6A6Q2-F1
#
_entry.id   AF-A0A3N6A6Q2-F1
#
_cell.length_a   1.000
_cell.length_b   1.000
_cell.length_c   1.000
_cell.angle_alpha   90.00
_cell.angle_beta   90.00
_cell.angle_gamma   90.00
#
_symmetry.space_group_name_H-M   'P 1'
#
loop_
_entity.id
_entity.type
_entity.pdbx_description
1 polymer ?
#
loop_
_entity_poly.entity_id
_entity_poly.type
_entity_poly.pdbx_seq_one_letter_code
_entity_poly.pdbx_strand_id
1 'polypeptide(L)' 'KAREEYDWLVLVLDRQSLQIRRLVTADAQGGTSTFAFSRIRENVGLPDKTFTFTIPRGVDVITNGKRVR' A
#
# COMPACT_ATOMS: atom_id res chain seq x y z
N LYS A 1 -12.87 17.33 -10.18
CA LYS A 1 -13.51 16.61 -9.05
C LYS A 1 -12.60 15.45 -8.67
N ALA A 2 -12.20 15.30 -7.41
CA ALA A 2 -11.52 14.08 -6.97
C ALA A 2 -12.48 12.91 -7.25
N ARG A 3 -12.01 11.91 -7.99
CA ARG A 3 -12.78 10.68 -8.19
C ARG A 3 -12.48 9.80 -6.99
N GLU A 4 -13.51 9.30 -6.34
CA GLU A 4 -13.34 8.30 -5.28
C GLU A 4 -12.78 7.04 -5.95
N GLU A 5 -11.55 6.67 -5.59
CA GLU A 5 -10.89 5.49 -6.14
C GLU A 5 -11.49 4.20 -5.57
N TYR A 6 -12.11 4.29 -4.40
CA TYR A 6 -12.70 3.18 -3.66
C TYR A 6 -14.15 3.46 -3.26
N ASP A 7 -15.00 2.44 -3.38
CA ASP A 7 -16.38 2.48 -2.91
C ASP A 7 -16.45 2.14 -1.42
N TRP A 8 -15.66 1.16 -0.96
CA TRP A 8 -15.57 0.80 0.45
C TRP A 8 -14.27 0.09 0.81
N LEU A 9 -13.96 0.13 2.10
CA LEU A 9 -12.84 -0.58 2.72
C LEU A 9 -13.35 -1.34 3.96
N VAL A 10 -12.85 -2.56 4.15
CA VAL A 10 -13.05 -3.35 5.37
C VAL A 10 -11.69 -3.66 5.99
N LEU A 11 -11.51 -3.26 7.24
CA LEU A 11 -10.35 -3.60 8.06
C LEU A 11 -10.73 -4.65 9.10
N VAL A 12 -9.95 -5.72 9.17
CA VAL A 12 -10.07 -6.74 10.22
C VAL A 12 -8.91 -6.55 11.18
N LEU A 13 -9.24 -6.31 12.44
CA LEU A 13 -8.28 -6.15 13.53
C LEU A 13 -8.29 -7.37 14.44
N ASP A 14 -7.12 -7.73 14.94
CA ASP A 14 -7.01 -8.60 16.10
C ASP A 14 -7.57 -7.88 17.33
N ARG A 15 -8.43 -8.54 18.12
CA ARG A 15 -9.16 -7.88 19.21
C ARG A 15 -8.25 -7.40 20.34
N GLN A 16 -7.16 -8.12 20.62
CA GLN A 16 -6.33 -7.85 21.79
C GLN A 16 -5.19 -6.89 21.46
N SER A 17 -4.49 -7.16 20.36
CA SER A 17 -3.33 -6.39 19.91
C SER A 17 -3.70 -5.21 19.02
N LEU A 18 -4.93 -5.17 18.50
CA LEU A 18 -5.37 -4.23 17.47
C LEU A 18 -4.59 -4.32 16.15
N GLN A 19 -3.82 -5.40 15.96
CA GLN A 19 -3.08 -5.62 14.72
C GLN A 19 -4.00 -5.80 13.53
N ILE A 20 -3.68 -5.16 12.42
CA ILE A 20 -4.40 -5.37 11.16
C ILE A 20 -4.10 -6.79 10.66
N ARG A 21 -5.16 -7.57 10.44
CA ARG A 21 -5.09 -8.95 9.92
C ARG A 21 -5.51 -9.04 8.46
N ARG A 22 -6.44 -8.18 8.04
CA ARG A 22 -6.93 -8.13 6.66
C ARG A 22 -7.35 -6.72 6.26
N LEU A 23 -7.11 -6.39 5.00
CA LEU A 23 -7.72 -5.26 4.30
C LEU A 23 -8.48 -5.81 3.10
N VAL A 24 -9.74 -5.43 2.95
CA VAL A 24 -10.53 -5.67 1.74
C VAL A 24 -10.91 -4.33 1.15
N THR A 25 -10.68 -4.14 -0.14
CA THR A 25 -11.02 -2.91 -0.87
C THR A 25 -11.94 -3.24 -2.03
N ALA A 26 -13.01 -2.46 -2.20
CA ALA A 26 -13.73 -2.39 -3.47
C ALA A 26 -13.41 -1.07 -4.16
N ASP A 27 -13.02 -1.15 -5.43
CA ASP A 27 -12.79 0.02 -6.28
C ASP A 27 -14.04 0.41 -7.08
N ALA A 28 -14.07 1.65 -7.55
CA ALA A 28 -15.18 2.20 -8.34
C ALA A 28 -15.34 1.56 -9.73
N GLN A 29 -14.49 0.60 -10.11
CA GLN A 29 -14.58 -0.21 -11.33
C GLN A 29 -15.17 -1.59 -11.05
N GLY A 30 -15.58 -1.87 -9.81
CA GLY A 30 -16.14 -3.15 -9.37
C GLY A 30 -15.09 -4.19 -8.98
N GLY A 31 -13.81 -3.83 -8.96
CA GLY A 31 -12.73 -4.70 -8.52
C GLY A 31 -12.74 -4.87 -7.00
N THR A 32 -12.54 -6.10 -6.52
CA THR A 32 -12.35 -6.39 -5.09
C THR A 32 -10.98 -7.01 -4.86
N SER A 33 -10.18 -6.38 -4.01
CA SER A 33 -8.86 -6.90 -3.59
C SER A 33 -8.88 -7.27 -2.11
N THR A 34 -8.24 -8.39 -1.76
CA THR A 34 -8.10 -8.85 -0.37
C THR A 34 -6.62 -9.05 -0.04
N PHE A 35 -6.16 -8.37 1.01
CA PHE A 35 -4.80 -8.47 1.54
C PHE A 35 -4.82 -9.14 2.90
N ALA A 36 -3.98 -10.16 3.11
CA ALA A 36 -3.82 -10.84 4.40
C ALA A 36 -2.44 -10.50 4.99
N PHE A 37 -2.43 -10.03 6.24
CA PHE A 37 -1.21 -9.68 6.95
C PHE A 37 -0.85 -10.76 7.96
N SER A 38 0.40 -11.19 7.94
CA SER A 38 0.92 -12.19 8.88
C SER A 38 2.37 -11.88 9.25
N ARG A 39 2.79 -12.33 10.43
CA ARG A 39 4.16 -12.13 10.96
C ARG A 39 4.57 -10.65 10.98
N ILE A 40 3.63 -9.75 11.30
CA ILE A 40 3.91 -8.33 11.47
C ILE A 40 4.88 -8.15 12.65
N ARG A 41 5.87 -7.30 12.45
CA ARG A 41 6.74 -6.79 13.51
C ARG A 41 6.55 -5.28 13.62
N GLU A 42 6.34 -4.81 14.83
CA GLU A 42 6.10 -3.39 15.12
C GLU A 42 7.35 -2.73 15.70
N ASN A 43 7.48 -1.41 15.51
CA ASN A 43 8.52 -0.58 16.13
C ASN A 43 9.97 -1.06 15.89
N VAL A 44 10.24 -1.69 14.75
CA VAL A 44 11.53 -2.34 14.47
C VAL A 44 12.65 -1.40 14.00
N GLY A 45 12.39 -0.09 13.88
CA GLY A 45 13.38 0.89 13.42
C GLY A 45 13.88 0.62 12.00
N LEU A 46 12.97 0.59 11.02
CA LEU A 46 13.32 0.36 9.62
C LEU A 46 14.25 1.48 9.10
N PRO A 47 15.36 1.15 8.40
CA PRO A 47 16.25 2.16 7.87
C PRO A 47 15.64 2.86 6.64
N ASP A 48 15.91 4.15 6.47
CA ASP A 48 15.35 5.00 5.39
C ASP A 48 15.53 4.44 3.99
N LYS A 49 16.66 3.75 3.74
CA LYS A 49 16.95 3.07 2.47
C LYS A 49 15.86 2.06 2.05
N THR A 50 15.08 1.53 3.00
CA THR A 50 13.96 0.61 2.74
C THR A 50 12.85 1.30 1.93
N PHE A 51 12.75 2.62 2.05
CA PHE A 51 11.76 3.45 1.38
C PHE A 51 12.35 4.17 0.15
N THR A 52 13.56 3.79 -0.27
CA THR A 52 14.23 4.36 -1.45
C THR A 52 14.13 3.41 -2.63
N PHE A 53 13.55 3.88 -3.75
CA PHE A 53 13.57 3.13 -5.00
C PHE A 53 14.91 3.34 -5.72
N THR A 54 15.69 2.27 -5.90
CA THR A 54 16.91 2.28 -6.71
C THR A 54 16.64 1.58 -8.04
N ILE A 55 16.85 2.29 -9.14
CA ILE A 55 16.59 1.79 -10.50
C ILE A 55 17.53 0.60 -10.79
N PRO A 56 16.99 -0.61 -11.04
CA PRO A 56 17.83 -1.74 -11.44
C PRO A 56 18.50 -1.49 -12.79
N ARG A 57 19.67 -2.11 -13.01
CA ARG A 57 20.37 -2.00 -14.30
C ARG A 57 19.52 -2.58 -15.43
N GLY A 58 19.48 -1.88 -16.56
CA GLY A 58 18.76 -2.33 -17.76
C GLY A 58 17.23 -2.21 -17.70
N VAL A 59 16.70 -1.46 -16.72
CA VAL A 59 15.26 -1.19 -16.60
C VAL A 59 14.93 0.23 -17.06
N ASP A 60 13.94 0.33 -17.94
CA ASP A 60 13.32 1.61 -18.30
C ASP A 60 12.33 2.04 -17.23
N VAL A 61 12.46 3.27 -16.75
CA VAL A 61 11.57 3.85 -15.73
C VAL A 61 10.68 4.89 -16.37
N ILE A 62 9.37 4.66 -16.32
CA ILE A 62 8.35 5.59 -16.79
C ILE A 62 7.87 6.41 -15.60
N THR A 63 8.02 7.73 -15.66
CA THR A 63 7.51 8.65 -14.64
C THR A 63 6.34 9.45 -15.18
N ASN A 64 5.26 9.57 -14.40
CA ASN A 64 4.10 10.38 -14.77
C ASN A 64 4.38 11.84 -14.36
N GLY A 65 4.87 12.64 -15.30
CA GLY A 65 5.61 13.87 -15.01
C GLY A 65 4.84 14.99 -14.31
N LYS A 66 5.43 15.52 -13.23
CA LYS A 66 5.69 16.97 -13.13
C LYS A 66 7.19 17.17 -13.29
N ARG A 67 7.58 18.02 -14.25
CA ARG A 67 8.96 18.45 -14.44
C ARG A 67 9.39 19.23 -13.19
N VAL A 68 10.16 18.61 -12.30
CA VAL A 68 10.87 19.34 -11.25
C VAL A 68 12.03 20.06 -11.95
N ARG A 69 11.99 21.39 -11.95
CA ARG A 69 13.13 22.22 -12.37
C ARG A 69 14.13 22.29 -11.22
#